data_AF-A0A9P6UDU5-F1
#
_entry.id   AF-A0A9P6UDU5-F1
#
_cell.length_a   1.000
_cell.length_b   1.000
_cell.length_c   1.000
_cell.angle_alpha   90.00
_cell.angle_beta   90.00
_cell.angle_gamma   90.00
#
_symmetry.space_group_name_H-M   'P 1'
#
loop_
_entity.id
_entity.type
_entity.pdbx_description
1 polymer ?
#
loop_
_entity_poly.entity_id
_entity_poly.type
_entity_poly.pdbx_seq_one_letter_code
_entity_poly.pdbx_strand_id
1 'polypeptide(L)'
;MQRKDCNNNCCDNCHPEKDSAEINIADAEGHQDAEAKAVSKRAPRRTELEKATARQAIDDWRTAIWKRDFSSKRFFYPSPHYVMSDQVLQTLADKHAKVMADESIDSFLNWTPLKHEYLQELTDILQNINDAITEKQGNK
;
A
#
# COMPACT_ATOMS: atom_id res chain seq x y z
N MET A 1 9.92 -0.14 49.74
CA MET A 1 8.45 -0.12 49.90
C MET A 1 7.83 -0.28 48.52
N GLN A 2 6.76 -1.08 48.46
CA GLN A 2 5.80 -1.31 47.36
C GLN A 2 6.25 -2.11 46.13
N ARG A 3 5.74 -3.36 46.08
CA ARG A 3 5.37 -4.07 44.86
C ARG A 3 4.10 -3.44 44.29
N LYS A 4 3.94 -3.48 42.97
CA LYS A 4 2.62 -3.58 42.35
C LYS A 4 2.72 -4.36 41.04
N ASP A 5 2.13 -5.55 41.08
CA ASP A 5 1.91 -6.47 39.99
C ASP A 5 1.09 -5.84 38.84
N CYS A 6 1.56 -6.01 37.61
CA CYS A 6 0.69 -6.17 36.43
C CYS A 6 1.20 -7.37 35.64
N ASN A 7 0.39 -8.42 35.67
CA ASN A 7 0.59 -9.71 35.04
C ASN A 7 0.03 -9.71 33.60
N ASN A 8 0.63 -10.58 32.78
CA ASN A 8 0.19 -11.14 31.49
C ASN A 8 0.35 -10.35 30.17
N ASN A 9 1.33 -10.83 29.39
CA ASN A 9 1.41 -10.91 27.92
C ASN A 9 1.75 -9.65 27.08
N CYS A 10 3.01 -9.21 27.15
CA CYS A 10 3.65 -8.57 25.99
C CYS A 10 4.91 -9.36 25.61
N CYS A 11 4.93 -9.97 24.43
CA CYS A 11 6.11 -10.65 23.88
C CYS A 11 7.20 -9.64 23.49
N ASP A 12 8.42 -9.93 23.95
CA ASP A 12 9.68 -9.17 23.92
C ASP A 12 10.30 -8.83 22.55
N ASN A 13 9.54 -8.67 21.46
CA ASN A 13 10.17 -8.64 20.12
C ASN A 13 9.77 -7.50 19.19
N CYS A 14 9.65 -6.26 19.68
CA CYS A 14 9.34 -5.10 18.83
C CYS A 14 10.11 -3.80 19.14
N HIS A 15 11.39 -3.85 19.53
CA HIS A 15 12.27 -2.68 19.42
C HIS A 15 13.69 -3.07 19.04
N PRO A 16 14.12 -2.73 17.81
CA PRO A 16 15.48 -2.29 17.62
C PRO A 16 15.49 -0.85 17.12
N GLU A 17 15.53 0.09 18.07
CA GLU A 17 16.33 1.30 17.89
C GLU A 17 17.78 0.88 18.09
N LYS A 18 18.61 0.96 17.04
CA LYS A 18 20.06 1.05 17.23
C LYS A 18 20.65 2.10 16.32
N ASP A 19 20.99 3.18 17.00
CA ASP A 19 21.96 4.23 16.69
C ASP A 19 23.21 3.72 15.96
N SER A 20 23.54 4.45 14.89
CA SER A 20 24.86 5.00 14.58
C SER A 20 26.09 4.24 15.10
N ALA A 21 26.81 3.59 14.18
CA ALA A 21 28.25 3.43 14.28
C ALA A 21 28.86 3.60 12.88
N GLU A 22 29.37 4.79 12.62
CA GLU A 22 30.35 5.05 11.56
C GLU A 22 31.55 4.12 11.75
N ILE A 23 31.94 3.42 10.68
CA ILE A 23 33.28 2.83 10.56
C ILE A 23 33.84 3.28 9.22
N ASN A 24 34.63 4.35 9.28
CA ASN A 24 35.56 4.73 8.22
C ASN A 24 36.83 3.89 8.37
N ILE A 25 37.21 3.13 7.35
CA ILE A 25 38.60 2.71 7.12
C ILE A 25 38.89 2.91 5.63
N ALA A 26 39.95 3.66 5.37
CA ALA A 26 40.42 4.09 4.07
C ALA A 26 41.46 3.14 3.44
N ASP A 27 41.54 3.21 2.11
CA ASP A 27 42.68 2.99 1.20
C ASP A 27 43.12 1.56 0.80
N ALA A 28 42.88 1.19 -0.46
CA ALA A 28 43.93 0.97 -1.50
C ALA A 28 43.33 0.42 -2.83
N GLU A 29 43.44 1.24 -3.88
CA GLU A 29 43.62 0.98 -5.33
C GLU A 29 42.89 -0.18 -6.07
N GLY A 30 42.18 0.19 -7.15
CA GLY A 30 42.06 -0.68 -8.35
C GLY A 30 40.69 -0.75 -9.04
N HIS A 31 40.49 0.11 -10.05
CA HIS A 31 39.53 0.01 -11.16
C HIS A 31 38.01 -0.13 -10.91
N GLN A 32 37.35 1.03 -11.06
CA GLN A 32 36.11 1.27 -11.82
C GLN A 32 35.39 0.02 -12.38
N ASP A 33 34.25 -0.32 -11.78
CA ASP A 33 33.05 -0.63 -12.57
C ASP A 33 31.83 -0.13 -11.79
N ALA A 34 31.02 0.63 -12.52
CA ALA A 34 29.98 1.49 -12.01
C ALA A 34 28.98 0.75 -11.10
N GLU A 35 28.89 1.24 -9.86
CA GLU A 35 27.67 1.51 -9.13
C GLU A 35 26.36 1.18 -9.86
N ALA A 36 25.95 -0.09 -9.79
CA ALA A 36 24.55 -0.46 -9.82
C ALA A 36 24.15 -0.88 -8.40
N LYS A 37 24.30 0.05 -7.43
CA LYS A 37 23.46 0.00 -6.25
C LYS A 37 22.04 0.15 -6.78
N ALA A 38 21.35 -0.97 -6.97
CA ALA A 38 19.91 -0.99 -7.06
C ALA A 38 19.40 -0.39 -5.75
N VAL A 39 19.30 0.94 -5.73
CA VAL A 39 18.49 1.67 -4.77
C VAL A 39 17.12 1.07 -5.00
N SER A 40 16.76 0.08 -4.19
CA SER A 40 15.39 -0.36 -4.02
C SER A 40 14.63 0.94 -3.78
N LYS A 41 13.98 1.45 -4.84
CA LYS A 41 13.18 2.67 -4.80
C LYS A 41 12.06 2.36 -3.83
N ARG A 42 12.31 2.58 -2.54
CA ARG A 42 11.30 2.44 -1.50
C ARG A 42 10.19 3.38 -1.93
N ALA A 43 9.04 2.80 -2.26
CA ALA A 43 7.88 3.58 -2.64
C ALA A 43 7.65 4.69 -1.58
N PRO A 44 7.32 5.91 -2.01
CA PRO A 44 7.16 7.03 -1.10
C PRO A 44 6.15 6.67 -0.02
N ARG A 45 6.48 6.94 1.25
CA ARG A 45 5.55 6.70 2.35
C ARG A 45 4.44 7.75 2.26
N ARG A 46 3.23 7.31 1.95
CA ARG A 46 2.06 8.18 1.80
C ARG A 46 1.53 8.64 3.16
N THR A 47 1.08 9.88 3.20
CA THR A 47 0.42 10.49 4.36
C THR A 47 -0.95 9.86 4.60
N GLU A 48 -1.50 10.01 5.81
CA GLU A 48 -2.86 9.51 6.10
C GLU A 48 -3.93 10.21 5.25
N LEU A 49 -3.71 11.46 4.85
CA LEU A 49 -4.59 12.17 3.94
C LEU A 49 -4.58 11.56 2.54
N GLU A 50 -3.39 11.28 1.99
CA GLU A 50 -3.24 10.65 0.69
C GLU A 50 -3.84 9.24 0.67
N LYS A 51 -3.63 8.46 1.73
CA LYS A 51 -4.28 7.16 1.90
C LYS A 51 -5.79 7.28 2.02
N ALA A 52 -6.31 8.30 2.72
CA ALA A 52 -7.75 8.54 2.80
C ALA A 52 -8.35 8.89 1.43
N THR A 53 -7.64 9.68 0.60
CA THR A 53 -8.04 9.93 -0.79
C THR A 53 -8.08 8.64 -1.61
N ALA A 54 -7.06 7.78 -1.48
CA ALA A 54 -7.06 6.47 -2.13
C ALA A 54 -8.21 5.58 -1.64
N ARG A 55 -8.44 5.50 -0.32
CA ARG A 55 -9.57 4.76 0.29
C ARG A 55 -10.90 5.20 -0.31
N GLN A 56 -11.13 6.52 -0.38
CA GLN A 56 -12.37 7.07 -0.91
C GLN A 56 -12.57 6.71 -2.39
N ALA A 57 -11.53 6.91 -3.22
CA ALA A 57 -11.63 6.60 -4.64
C ALA A 57 -11.89 5.10 -4.90
N ILE A 58 -11.24 4.23 -4.13
CA ILE A 58 -11.46 2.78 -4.21
C ILE A 58 -12.87 2.42 -3.75
N ASP A 59 -13.40 3.06 -2.70
CA ASP A 59 -14.76 2.81 -2.21
C ASP A 59 -15.84 3.29 -3.19
N ASP A 60 -15.64 4.45 -3.80
CA ASP A 60 -16.51 5.00 -4.83
C ASP A 60 -16.55 4.07 -6.04
N TRP A 61 -15.38 3.61 -6.50
CA TRP A 61 -15.27 2.60 -7.55
C TRP A 61 -15.98 1.31 -7.16
N ARG A 62 -15.73 0.78 -5.96
CA ARG A 62 -16.36 -0.45 -5.46
C ARG A 62 -17.89 -0.33 -5.48
N THR A 63 -18.41 0.81 -5.05
CA THR A 63 -19.85 1.11 -5.07
C THR A 63 -20.39 1.24 -6.49
N ALA A 64 -19.63 1.85 -7.40
CA ALA A 64 -19.99 1.96 -8.81
C ALA A 64 -20.07 0.58 -9.49
N ILE A 65 -19.09 -0.30 -9.25
CA ILE A 65 -19.10 -1.69 -9.74
C ILE A 65 -20.28 -2.46 -9.19
N TRP A 66 -20.54 -2.36 -7.89
CA TRP A 66 -21.70 -3.02 -7.29
C TRP A 66 -23.01 -2.58 -7.94
N LYS A 67 -23.16 -1.27 -8.18
CA LYS A 67 -24.33 -0.72 -8.89
C LYS A 67 -24.40 -1.22 -10.33
N ARG A 68 -23.28 -1.25 -11.05
CA ARG A 68 -23.20 -1.65 -12.46
C ARG A 68 -23.51 -3.13 -12.67
N ASP A 69 -22.87 -3.99 -11.90
CA ASP A 69 -22.79 -5.43 -12.19
C ASP A 69 -23.67 -6.28 -11.26
N PHE A 70 -24.07 -5.76 -10.10
CA PHE A 70 -24.73 -6.56 -9.04
C PHE A 70 -26.06 -6.00 -8.56
N SER A 71 -26.39 -4.74 -8.83
CA SER A 71 -27.63 -4.11 -8.33
C SER A 71 -28.91 -4.83 -8.74
N SER A 72 -28.93 -5.41 -9.95
CA SER A 72 -30.05 -6.22 -10.46
C SER A 72 -30.21 -7.55 -9.73
N LYS A 73 -29.18 -8.00 -9.02
CA LYS A 73 -29.11 -9.24 -8.24
C LYS A 73 -28.94 -8.96 -6.74
N ARG A 74 -29.48 -7.83 -6.26
CA ARG A 74 -29.35 -7.36 -4.87
C ARG A 74 -29.71 -8.40 -3.80
N PHE A 75 -30.59 -9.35 -4.11
CA PHE A 75 -30.92 -10.46 -3.19
C PHE A 75 -29.71 -11.37 -2.92
N PHE A 76 -28.90 -11.67 -3.94
CA PHE A 76 -27.70 -12.51 -3.85
C PHE A 76 -26.44 -11.70 -3.48
N TYR A 77 -26.42 -10.42 -3.85
CA TYR A 77 -25.29 -9.51 -3.64
C TYR A 77 -25.77 -8.24 -2.95
N PRO A 78 -26.07 -8.30 -1.63
CA PRO A 78 -26.75 -7.21 -0.93
C PRO A 78 -25.92 -5.93 -0.76
N SER A 79 -24.59 -6.00 -0.87
CA SER A 79 -23.71 -4.87 -0.59
C SER A 79 -22.45 -4.82 -1.47
N PRO A 80 -21.81 -3.64 -1.59
CA PRO A 80 -20.56 -3.46 -2.34
C PRO A 80 -19.38 -4.31 -1.84
N HIS A 81 -19.44 -4.82 -0.60
CA HIS A 81 -18.37 -5.65 -0.02
C HIS A 81 -18.19 -6.98 -0.77
N TYR A 82 -19.17 -7.38 -1.59
CA TYR A 82 -19.07 -8.54 -2.49
C TYR A 82 -18.13 -8.32 -3.68
N VAL A 83 -17.95 -7.07 -4.10
CA VAL A 83 -16.97 -6.75 -5.15
C VAL A 83 -15.57 -6.90 -4.57
N MET A 84 -15.37 -6.37 -3.36
CA MET A 84 -14.11 -6.37 -2.66
C MET A 84 -14.32 -6.08 -1.17
N SER A 85 -13.66 -6.86 -0.30
CA SER A 85 -13.79 -6.69 1.15
C SER A 85 -13.10 -5.42 1.65
N ASP A 86 -13.50 -4.94 2.83
CA ASP A 86 -12.91 -3.74 3.44
C ASP A 86 -11.41 -3.92 3.72
N GLN A 87 -10.96 -5.15 4.01
CA GLN A 87 -9.55 -5.46 4.22
C GLN A 87 -8.72 -5.27 2.94
N VAL A 88 -9.26 -5.71 1.80
CA VAL A 88 -8.60 -5.56 0.49
C VAL A 88 -8.55 -4.08 0.11
N LEU A 89 -9.66 -3.35 0.31
CA LEU A 89 -9.73 -1.90 0.12
C LEU A 89 -8.69 -1.16 0.96
N GLN A 90 -8.64 -1.46 2.26
CA GLN A 90 -7.69 -0.85 3.19
C GLN A 90 -6.24 -1.12 2.75
N THR A 91 -5.94 -2.35 2.36
CA THR A 91 -4.60 -2.76 1.94
C THR A 91 -4.18 -2.08 0.64
N LEU A 92 -5.10 -1.98 -0.34
CA LEU A 92 -4.86 -1.22 -1.57
C LEU A 92 -4.59 0.24 -1.27
N ALA A 93 -5.39 0.87 -0.42
CA ALA A 93 -5.18 2.26 -0.08
C ALA A 93 -3.89 2.49 0.73
N ASP A 94 -3.44 1.54 1.54
CA ASP A 94 -2.18 1.67 2.26
C ASP A 94 -0.96 1.42 1.35
N LYS A 95 -1.12 0.59 0.31
CA LYS A 95 -0.08 0.22 -0.64
C LYS A 95 -0.19 0.93 -1.99
N HIS A 96 -1.10 1.88 -2.18
CA HIS A 96 -1.38 2.49 -3.49
C HIS A 96 -0.13 3.09 -4.14
N ALA A 97 0.81 3.64 -3.35
CA ALA A 97 2.10 4.14 -3.85
C ALA A 97 3.00 3.10 -4.53
N LYS A 98 2.69 1.81 -4.36
CA LYS A 98 3.41 0.69 -4.97
C LYS A 98 2.65 0.10 -6.17
N VAL A 99 1.45 0.59 -6.47
CA VAL A 99 0.67 0.12 -7.61
C VAL A 99 1.18 0.82 -8.85
N MET A 100 1.94 0.06 -9.65
CA MET A 100 2.50 0.51 -10.92
C MET A 100 1.87 -0.22 -12.11
N ALA A 101 1.26 -1.38 -11.88
CA ALA A 101 0.61 -2.22 -12.87
C ALA A 101 -0.36 -3.19 -12.18
N ASP A 102 -1.18 -3.89 -12.98
CA ASP A 102 -2.15 -4.89 -12.49
C ASP A 102 -1.48 -5.97 -11.64
N GLU A 103 -0.26 -6.43 -12.01
CA GLU A 103 0.46 -7.45 -11.24
C GLU A 103 0.87 -6.97 -9.84
N SER A 104 0.99 -5.65 -9.65
CA SER A 104 1.27 -5.09 -8.33
C SER A 104 0.13 -5.39 -7.37
N ILE A 105 -1.11 -5.22 -7.83
CA ILE A 105 -2.32 -5.49 -7.03
C ILE A 105 -2.39 -6.96 -6.64
N ASP A 106 -2.16 -7.86 -7.59
CA ASP A 106 -2.14 -9.31 -7.36
C ASP A 106 -1.04 -9.72 -6.36
N SER A 107 0.13 -9.07 -6.43
CA SER A 107 1.22 -9.32 -5.47
C SER A 107 0.93 -8.83 -4.04
N PHE A 108 0.02 -7.85 -3.88
CA PHE A 108 -0.29 -7.25 -2.58
C PHE A 108 -1.42 -7.95 -1.86
N LEU A 109 -2.26 -8.69 -2.58
CA LEU A 109 -3.55 -9.16 -2.11
C LEU A 109 -3.76 -10.60 -2.54
N ASN A 110 -4.23 -11.44 -1.62
CA ASN A 110 -4.84 -12.71 -2.02
C ASN A 110 -6.30 -12.46 -2.47
N TRP A 111 -6.49 -11.51 -3.39
CA TRP A 111 -7.80 -11.12 -3.90
C TRP A 111 -7.87 -11.42 -5.39
N THR A 112 -8.72 -12.37 -5.74
CA THR A 112 -9.04 -12.66 -7.13
C THR A 112 -10.33 -11.93 -7.50
N PRO A 113 -10.28 -10.91 -8.38
CA PRO A 113 -11.47 -10.22 -8.81
C PRO A 113 -12.35 -11.10 -9.69
N LEU A 114 -13.65 -10.83 -9.66
CA LEU A 114 -14.65 -11.57 -10.45
C LEU A 114 -14.50 -11.35 -11.96
N LYS A 115 -13.91 -10.22 -12.37
CA LYS A 115 -13.58 -9.88 -13.76
C LYS A 115 -12.19 -9.26 -13.82
N HIS A 116 -11.41 -9.60 -14.84
CA HIS A 116 -10.08 -9.01 -15.04
C HIS A 116 -10.14 -7.48 -15.23
N GLU A 117 -11.20 -6.98 -15.87
CA GLU A 117 -11.44 -5.54 -16.08
C GLU A 117 -11.41 -4.74 -14.77
N TYR A 118 -11.76 -5.37 -13.65
CA TYR A 118 -11.75 -4.69 -12.35
C TYR A 118 -10.33 -4.39 -11.86
N LEU A 119 -9.34 -5.22 -12.22
CA LEU A 119 -7.93 -4.94 -11.91
C LEU A 119 -7.46 -3.72 -12.67
N GLN A 120 -7.71 -3.70 -13.98
CA GLN A 120 -7.30 -2.61 -14.85
C GLN A 120 -7.93 -1.28 -14.39
N GLU A 121 -9.24 -1.25 -14.14
CA GLU A 121 -9.92 -0.03 -13.65
C GLU A 121 -9.33 0.45 -12.31
N LEU A 122 -9.02 -0.46 -11.38
CA LEU A 122 -8.39 -0.12 -10.10
C LEU A 122 -6.96 0.40 -10.27
N THR A 123 -6.17 -0.24 -11.12
CA THR A 123 -4.80 0.19 -11.43
C THR A 123 -4.81 1.60 -11.98
N ASP A 124 -5.68 1.89 -12.95
CA ASP A 124 -5.82 3.22 -13.55
C ASP A 124 -6.20 4.27 -12.49
N ILE A 125 -7.15 3.97 -11.61
CA ILE A 125 -7.54 4.88 -10.52
C ILE A 125 -6.35 5.15 -9.60
N LEU A 126 -5.62 4.11 -9.21
CA LEU A 126 -4.51 4.24 -8.27
C LEU A 126 -3.30 4.94 -8.89
N GLN A 127 -3.02 4.72 -10.18
CA GLN A 127 -2.01 5.46 -10.93
C GLN A 127 -2.36 6.94 -11.03
N ASN A 128 -3.60 7.28 -11.40
CA ASN A 128 -4.05 8.68 -11.45
C ASN A 128 -3.89 9.39 -10.10
N ILE A 129 -4.19 8.70 -8.99
CA ILE A 129 -3.99 9.24 -7.64
C ILE A 129 -2.50 9.44 -7.35
N ASN A 130 -1.65 8.46 -7.71
CA ASN A 130 -0.21 8.56 -7.53
C ASN A 130 0.39 9.75 -8.30
N ASP A 131 -0.03 9.94 -9.55
CA ASP A 131 0.42 11.04 -10.39
C ASP A 131 -0.02 12.38 -9.83
N ALA A 132 -1.30 12.51 -9.44
CA ALA A 132 -1.84 13.71 -8.82
C ALA A 132 -1.13 14.08 -7.50
N ILE A 133 -0.74 13.08 -6.70
CA ILE A 133 0.04 13.33 -5.48
C ILE A 133 1.47 13.75 -5.83
N THR A 134 2.10 13.10 -6.80
CA THR A 134 3.49 13.39 -7.21
C THR A 134 3.61 14.80 -7.79
N GLU A 135 2.64 15.23 -8.61
CA GLU A 135 2.56 16.59 -9.14
C GLU A 135 2.45 17.63 -8.01
N LYS A 136 1.61 17.38 -7.00
CA LYS A 136 1.49 18.25 -5.82
C LYS A 136 2.76 18.34 -4.98
N GLN A 137 3.57 17.28 -4.96
CA GLN A 137 4.84 17.24 -4.23
C GLN A 137 5.98 17.93 -4.99
N GLY A 138 5.97 17.89 -6.33
CA GLY A 138 6.97 18.55 -7.18
C GLY A 138 6.79 20.07 -7.33
N ASN A 139 5.59 20.59 -7.07
CA ASN A 139 5.26 22.02 -7.14
C ASN A 139 5.42 22.76 -5.79
N LYS A 140 6.12 22.18 -4.81
CA LYS A 140 6.22 22.68 -3.44
C LYS A 140 7.64 23.09 -3.08
#